data_AF-V6M0G2-F1
#
_entry.id   AF-V6M0G2-F1
#
_cell.length_a   1.000
_cell.length_b   1.000
_cell.length_c   1.000
_cell.angle_alpha   90.00
_cell.angle_beta   90.00
_cell.angle_gamma   90.00
#
_symmetry.space_group_name_H-M   'P 1'
#
loop_
_entity.id
_entity.type
_entity.pdbx_description
1 polymer ?
#
loop_
_entity_poly.entity_id
_entity_poly.type
_entity_poly.pdbx_seq_one_letter_code
_entity_poly.pdbx_strand_id
1 'polypeptide(L)' 'MELAKNAGATITVPPHDTFWGGYAGYFQDPDGHLWEVVWNPQWVIQE' A
#
# COMPACT_ATOMS: atom_id res chain seq x y z
N MET A 1 5.36 -0.10 5.22
CA MET A 1 4.56 -1.34 5.39
C MET A 1 4.87 -2.10 6.67
N GLU A 2 5.98 -1.80 7.34
CA GLU A 2 6.34 -2.42 8.62
C GLU A 2 5.20 -2.39 9.66
N LEU A 3 4.43 -1.31 9.77
CA LEU A 3 3.28 -1.26 10.68
C LEU A 3 2.22 -2.33 10.36
N ALA A 4 1.86 -2.49 9.08
CA ALA A 4 0.90 -3.51 8.66
C ALA A 4 1.46 -4.92 8.93
N LYS A 5 2.72 -5.16 8.57
CA LYS A 5 3.40 -6.44 8.83
C LYS A 5 3.42 -6.79 10.31
N ASN A 6 3.78 -5.83 11.17
CA ASN A 6 3.81 -6.01 12.62
C ASN A 6 2.41 -6.22 13.21
N ALA A 7 1.36 -5.74 12.54
CA ALA A 7 -0.04 -6.00 12.89
C ALA A 7 -0.58 -7.34 12.37
N GLY A 8 0.25 -8.18 11.74
CA GLY A 8 -0.12 -9.51 11.24
C GLY A 8 -0.51 -9.56 9.76
N ALA A 9 -0.37 -8.45 9.03
CA ALA A 9 -0.62 -8.45 7.59
C ALA A 9 0.47 -9.21 6.81
N THR A 10 0.07 -9.82 5.69
CA THR A 10 0.98 -10.44 4.73
C THR A 10 1.31 -9.45 3.62
N ILE A 11 2.59 -9.10 3.46
CA ILE A 11 3.06 -8.24 2.37
C ILE A 11 3.03 -9.05 1.07
N THR A 12 2.09 -8.74 0.17
CA THR A 12 1.93 -9.44 -1.12
C THR A 12 2.80 -8.83 -2.20
N VAL A 13 2.98 -7.51 -2.18
CA VAL A 13 3.88 -6.78 -3.07
C VAL A 13 4.61 -5.71 -2.25
N PRO A 14 5.95 -5.78 -2.15
CA PRO A 14 6.74 -4.77 -1.45
C PRO A 14 6.53 -3.36 -2.03
N PRO A 15 6.75 -2.29 -1.24
CA PRO A 15 6.66 -0.93 -1.74
C PRO A 15 7.66 -0.67 -2.87
N HIS A 16 7.21 -0.05 -3.96
CA HIS A 16 8.00 0.23 -5.15
C HIS A 16 7.49 1.47 -5.91
N ASP A 17 8.36 2.05 -6.74
CA ASP A 17 7.98 3.08 -7.69
C ASP A 17 7.03 2.52 -8.75
N THR A 18 5.95 3.23 -9.04
CA THR A 18 4.95 2.82 -10.01
C THR A 18 5.24 3.40 -11.39
N PHE A 19 4.74 2.74 -12.44
CA PHE A 19 4.98 3.19 -13.83
C PHE A 19 4.38 4.57 -14.15
N TRP A 20 3.39 5.00 -13.35
CA TRP A 20 2.69 6.28 -13.50
C TRP A 20 3.29 7.40 -12.64
N GLY A 21 4.41 7.14 -11.94
CA GLY A 21 5.19 8.15 -11.23
C GLY A 21 4.81 8.38 -9.76
N GLY A 22 4.19 7.40 -9.11
CA GLY A 22 3.96 7.41 -7.66
C GLY A 22 4.67 6.26 -6.96
N TYR A 23 4.26 5.96 -5.73
CA TYR A 23 4.85 4.91 -4.91
C TYR A 23 3.75 4.08 -4.25
N ALA A 24 3.80 2.75 -4.41
CA ALA A 24 2.73 1.88 -3.94
C ALA A 24 3.26 0.53 -3.42
N GLY A 25 2.46 -0.11 -2.57
CA GLY A 25 2.67 -1.47 -2.10
C GLY A 25 1.36 -2.10 -1.64
N TYR A 26 1.33 -3.44 -1.58
CA TYR A 26 0.11 -4.20 -1.32
C TYR A 26 0.29 -5.21 -0.20
N PHE A 27 -0.71 -5.31 0.67
CA PHE A 27 -0.75 -6.33 1.72
C PHE A 27 -2.14 -6.92 1.85
N GLN A 28 -2.21 -8.14 2.39
CA GLN A 28 -3.45 -8.73 2.87
C GLN A 28 -3.53 -8.56 4.39
N ASP A 29 -4.67 -8.09 4.89
CA ASP A 29 -4.94 -8.09 6.34
C ASP A 29 -5.11 -9.53 6.86
N PRO A 30 -5.17 -9.76 8.20
CA PRO A 30 -5.29 -11.10 8.76
C PRO A 30 -6.53 -11.89 8.31
N ASP A 31 -7.58 -11.20 7.86
CA ASP A 31 -8.81 -11.81 7.34
C ASP A 31 -8.73 -12.10 5.83
N GLY A 32 -7.65 -11.68 5.18
CA GLY A 32 -7.35 -11.95 3.78
C GLY A 32 -7.80 -10.86 2.80
N HIS A 33 -8.30 -9.71 3.27
CA HIS A 33 -8.66 -8.61 2.36
C HIS A 33 -7.41 -7.93 1.83
N LEU A 34 -7.38 -7.67 0.52
CA LEU A 34 -6.27 -6.99 -0.14
C LEU A 34 -6.39 -5.47 0.00
N TRP A 35 -5.33 -4.85 0.49
CA TRP A 35 -5.18 -3.40 0.64
C TRP A 35 -4.03 -2.89 -0.21
N GLU A 36 -4.21 -1.69 -0.77
CA GLU A 36 -3.15 -0.90 -1.39
C GLU A 36 -2.82 0.30 -0.50
N VAL A 37 -1.53 0.53 -0.28
CA VAL A 37 -1.02 1.78 0.28
C VAL A 37 -0.32 2.51 -0.85
N VAL A 38 -0.85 3.67 -1.22
CA VAL A 38 -0.39 4.44 -2.37
C VAL A 38 -0.14 5.89 -2.01
N TRP A 39 0.99 6.42 -2.47
CA TRP A 39 1.21 7.85 -2.62
C TRP A 39 1.07 8.20 -4.11
N ASN A 40 0.00 8.94 -4.43
CA ASN A 40 -0.27 9.40 -5.79
C ASN A 40 -0.11 10.93 -5.88
N PRO A 41 0.98 11.45 -6.48
CA PRO A 41 1.21 12.90 -6.58
C PRO A 41 0.20 13.64 -7.47
N GLN A 42 -0.59 12.92 -8.30
CA GLN A 42 -1.61 13.52 -9.15
C GLN A 42 -2.96 13.67 -8.46
N TRP A 43 -3.14 13.07 -7.28
CA TRP A 43 -4.38 13.15 -6.52
C TRP A 43 -4.28 14.23 -5.45
N VAL A 44 -5.04 15.31 -5.65
CA VAL A 44 -5.25 16.34 -4.65
C VAL A 44 -6.41 15.90 -3.75
N ILE A 45 -6.12 15.69 -2.47
CA ILE A 45 -7.17 15.44 -1.47
C ILE A 45 -7.85 16.78 -1.18
N GLN A 46 -9.17 16.81 -1.35
CA GLN A 46 -10.02 17.93 -0.95
C GLN A 46 -10.65 17.58 0.40
N GLU A 47 -10.67 18.53 1.33
CA GLU A 47 -11.31 18.39 2.65
C GLU A 47 -12.83 18.65 2.58
#